data_AF-A0A1B7M317-F1
#
_entry.id   AF-A0A1B7M317-F1
#
_cell.length_a   1.000
_cell.length_b   1.000
_cell.length_c   1.000
_cell.angle_alpha   90.00
_cell.angle_beta   90.00
_cell.angle_gamma   90.00
#
_symmetry.space_group_name_H-M   'P 1'
#
loop_
_entity.id
_entity.type
_entity.pdbx_description
1 polymer ?
#
loop_
_entity_poly.entity_id
_entity_poly.type
_entity_poly.pdbx_seq_one_letter_code
_entity_poly.pdbx_strand_id
1 'polypeptide(L)'
;MSIVAHTHPFVVGVDTHARNHVYTILTAATGAVVDTKDFPTTAAGINRALAWIARRTEADADTLWVIEGAASYGAILAGTVAAHGYPVAEAPRMDAKQHRGVGKSDALDAHRIAAAALPLPTTKLRRPRLSDGVRQAIQILVTARNAMSKDRTRSINALTALVRSNALGLDARAALNKTQILEVSHWRGRKEELSISIARAEAVRLAKHVLELEEHLATNEQQLDELVRISEAAPLLEEKGFQAISAAKCLAAWSHHGRISTEAEFASLAGVNPIPASSGNTVRYRLNRGGDRALNSALHMVTVSKMTHDAETRAYVEKRQAEHKTNREIRRCLKRYIARRVFRILNAQHKVLQPA
;
A
#
# COMPACT_ATOMS: atom_id res chain seq x y z
N MET A 1 -9.48 21.50 -19.80
CA MET A 1 -8.62 20.39 -19.32
C MET A 1 -8.59 19.33 -20.39
N SER A 2 -7.42 18.90 -20.84
CA SER A 2 -7.32 17.80 -21.82
C SER A 2 -7.69 16.47 -21.16
N ILE A 3 -8.48 15.68 -21.87
CA ILE A 3 -8.87 14.32 -21.48
C ILE A 3 -8.05 13.31 -22.28
N VAL A 4 -8.00 12.06 -21.80
CA VAL A 4 -7.25 10.97 -22.43
C VAL A 4 -7.58 10.83 -23.91
N ALA A 5 -8.87 10.90 -24.28
CA ALA A 5 -9.33 10.81 -25.66
C ALA A 5 -8.74 11.86 -26.62
N HIS A 6 -8.23 12.98 -26.09
CA HIS A 6 -7.65 14.06 -26.89
C HIS A 6 -6.11 14.06 -26.90
N THR A 7 -5.47 13.28 -26.03
CA THR A 7 -4.01 13.34 -25.83
C THR A 7 -3.29 12.04 -26.13
N HIS A 8 -4.02 10.95 -26.32
CA HIS A 8 -3.48 9.66 -26.72
C HIS A 8 -4.18 9.21 -28.00
N PRO A 9 -3.49 8.59 -28.96
CA PRO A 9 -4.13 8.04 -30.17
C PRO A 9 -4.86 6.73 -29.87
N PHE A 10 -4.28 5.91 -28.98
CA PHE A 10 -4.82 4.61 -28.60
C PHE A 10 -4.84 4.43 -27.08
N VAL A 11 -5.83 3.67 -26.61
CA VAL A 11 -5.91 3.20 -25.21
C VAL A 11 -6.05 1.69 -25.19
N VAL A 12 -5.16 1.02 -24.46
CA VAL A 12 -5.20 -0.42 -24.22
C VAL A 12 -5.73 -0.67 -22.82
N GLY A 13 -6.91 -1.27 -22.71
CA GLY A 13 -7.43 -1.76 -21.44
C GLY A 13 -6.97 -3.19 -21.20
N VAL A 14 -6.46 -3.48 -20.01
CA VAL A 14 -5.96 -4.80 -19.65
C VAL A 14 -6.63 -5.31 -18.38
N ASP A 15 -7.37 -6.40 -18.54
CA ASP A 15 -7.89 -7.19 -17.43
C ASP A 15 -6.89 -8.30 -17.08
N THR A 16 -6.48 -8.38 -15.81
CA THR A 16 -5.34 -9.18 -15.38
C THR A 16 -5.74 -10.38 -14.51
N HIS A 17 -5.45 -11.58 -15.02
CA HIS A 17 -5.63 -12.83 -14.29
C HIS A 17 -4.31 -13.61 -14.15
N ALA A 18 -4.32 -14.64 -13.32
CA ALA A 18 -3.11 -15.44 -13.04
C ALA A 18 -2.54 -16.16 -14.27
N ARG A 19 -3.42 -16.69 -15.15
CA ARG A 19 -3.01 -17.50 -16.32
C ARG A 19 -2.83 -16.67 -17.58
N ASN A 20 -3.83 -15.84 -17.89
CA ASN A 20 -3.84 -14.98 -19.07
C ASN A 20 -4.16 -13.53 -18.68
N HIS A 21 -3.68 -12.58 -19.46
CA HIS A 21 -4.19 -11.22 -19.47
C HIS A 21 -5.01 -11.01 -20.74
N VAL A 22 -6.09 -10.24 -20.63
CA VAL A 22 -6.96 -9.91 -21.76
C VAL A 22 -6.79 -8.44 -22.08
N TYR A 23 -6.58 -8.14 -23.36
CA TYR A 23 -6.23 -6.83 -23.86
C TYR A 23 -7.29 -6.36 -24.86
N THR A 24 -7.77 -5.14 -24.71
CA THR A 24 -8.63 -4.48 -25.70
C THR A 24 -8.02 -3.14 -26.10
N ILE A 25 -7.82 -2.95 -27.41
CA ILE A 25 -7.28 -1.72 -27.99
C ILE A 25 -8.43 -0.86 -28.48
N LEU A 26 -8.48 0.39 -28.04
CA LEU A 26 -9.43 1.40 -28.53
C LEU A 26 -8.69 2.51 -29.28
N THR A 27 -9.27 3.00 -30.37
CA THR A 27 -8.94 4.33 -30.90
C THR A 27 -9.49 5.37 -29.93
N ALA A 28 -8.63 6.19 -29.35
CA ALA A 28 -9.01 7.02 -28.20
C ALA A 28 -10.05 8.10 -28.57
N ALA A 29 -9.92 8.69 -29.77
CA ALA A 29 -10.79 9.78 -30.22
C ALA A 29 -12.26 9.34 -30.43
N THR A 30 -12.49 8.08 -30.80
CA THR A 30 -13.83 7.55 -31.12
C THR A 30 -14.34 6.52 -30.12
N GLY A 31 -13.45 5.91 -29.33
CA GLY A 31 -13.74 4.75 -28.50
C GLY A 31 -13.98 3.46 -29.30
N ALA A 32 -13.72 3.47 -30.61
CA ALA A 32 -13.89 2.29 -31.45
C ALA A 32 -12.89 1.19 -31.08
N VAL A 33 -13.36 -0.05 -31.02
CA VAL A 33 -12.50 -1.22 -30.77
C VAL A 33 -11.68 -1.52 -32.03
N VAL A 34 -10.36 -1.56 -31.88
CA VAL A 34 -9.42 -1.95 -32.93
C VAL A 34 -9.24 -3.47 -32.96
N ASP A 35 -8.92 -4.07 -31.81
CA ASP A 35 -8.70 -5.51 -31.66
C ASP A 35 -8.80 -5.90 -30.17
N THR A 36 -9.16 -7.16 -29.89
CA THR A 36 -9.20 -7.73 -28.54
C THR A 36 -8.59 -9.12 -28.55
N LYS A 37 -7.68 -9.41 -27.61
CA LYS A 37 -6.99 -10.68 -27.55
C LYS A 37 -6.46 -11.00 -26.16
N ASP A 38 -6.34 -12.28 -25.84
CA ASP A 38 -5.69 -12.76 -24.62
C ASP A 38 -4.30 -13.35 -24.90
N PHE A 39 -3.41 -13.24 -23.90
CA PHE A 39 -2.09 -13.85 -23.93
C PHE A 39 -1.73 -14.43 -22.56
N PRO A 40 -0.96 -15.53 -22.51
CA PRO A 40 -0.43 -16.06 -21.25
C PRO A 40 0.43 -15.06 -20.49
N THR A 41 0.41 -15.09 -19.16
CA THR A 41 1.20 -14.20 -18.27
C THR A 41 2.70 -14.50 -18.22
N THR A 42 3.19 -15.42 -19.06
CA THR A 42 4.62 -15.71 -19.24
C THR A 42 5.34 -14.54 -19.91
N ALA A 43 6.66 -14.43 -19.72
CA ALA A 43 7.48 -13.41 -20.40
C ALA A 43 7.31 -13.44 -21.93
N ALA A 44 7.32 -14.62 -22.54
CA ALA A 44 7.06 -14.79 -23.97
C ALA A 44 5.64 -14.38 -24.37
N GLY A 45 4.64 -14.63 -23.51
CA GLY A 45 3.26 -14.18 -23.73
C GLY A 45 3.11 -12.67 -23.68
N ILE A 46 3.72 -12.01 -22.68
CA ILE A 46 3.76 -10.54 -22.57
C ILE A 46 4.47 -9.91 -23.76
N ASN A 47 5.61 -10.45 -24.20
CA ASN A 47 6.32 -9.95 -25.39
C ASN A 47 5.49 -10.12 -26.67
N ARG A 48 4.74 -11.22 -26.80
CA ARG A 48 3.79 -11.40 -27.92
C ARG A 48 2.63 -10.40 -27.86
N ALA A 49 2.12 -10.08 -26.66
CA ALA A 49 1.08 -9.07 -26.47
C ALA A 49 1.59 -7.68 -26.89
N LEU A 50 2.78 -7.29 -26.45
CA LEU A 50 3.45 -6.04 -26.84
C LEU A 50 3.62 -5.94 -28.36
N ALA A 51 4.19 -6.97 -28.98
CA ALA A 51 4.38 -7.00 -30.44
C ALA A 51 3.05 -7.00 -31.20
N TRP A 52 2.01 -7.64 -30.66
CA TRP A 52 0.66 -7.60 -31.22
C TRP A 52 0.09 -6.19 -31.16
N ILE A 53 0.10 -5.53 -29.99
CA ILE A 53 -0.37 -4.14 -29.83
C ILE A 53 0.40 -3.19 -30.74
N ALA A 54 1.74 -3.24 -30.73
CA ALA A 54 2.57 -2.38 -31.57
C ALA A 54 2.19 -2.47 -33.07
N ARG A 55 1.84 -3.66 -33.58
CA ARG A 55 1.36 -3.79 -34.97
C ARG A 55 -0.01 -3.15 -35.22
N ARG A 56 -0.88 -3.04 -34.21
CA ARG A 56 -2.22 -2.44 -34.34
C ARG A 56 -2.22 -0.94 -34.09
N THR A 57 -1.23 -0.45 -33.37
CA THR A 57 -1.09 0.97 -33.01
C THR A 57 0.06 1.64 -33.74
N GLU A 58 0.62 1.00 -34.77
CA GLU A 58 1.79 1.50 -35.52
C GLU A 58 3.00 1.83 -34.63
N ALA A 59 3.13 1.12 -33.50
CA ALA A 59 4.11 1.34 -32.45
C ALA A 59 4.11 2.78 -31.91
N ASP A 60 2.95 3.44 -31.92
CA ASP A 60 2.80 4.80 -31.40
C ASP A 60 3.15 4.87 -29.91
N ALA A 61 4.18 5.65 -29.59
CA ALA A 61 4.73 5.76 -28.24
C ALA A 61 3.74 6.37 -27.23
N ASP A 62 2.74 7.12 -27.70
CA ASP A 62 1.69 7.71 -26.86
C ASP A 62 0.51 6.76 -26.64
N THR A 63 0.61 5.49 -27.04
CA THR A 63 -0.37 4.45 -26.70
C THR A 63 -0.47 4.27 -25.18
N LEU A 64 -1.61 4.64 -24.59
CA LEU A 64 -1.82 4.54 -23.14
C LEU A 64 -2.26 3.14 -22.73
N TRP A 65 -1.52 2.53 -21.80
CA TRP A 65 -1.87 1.23 -21.22
C TRP A 65 -2.57 1.42 -19.88
N VAL A 66 -3.79 0.93 -19.78
CA VAL A 66 -4.66 1.02 -18.61
C VAL A 66 -4.82 -0.38 -18.03
N ILE A 67 -4.08 -0.68 -16.97
CA ILE A 67 -3.89 -2.04 -16.44
C ILE A 67 -4.64 -2.17 -15.12
N GLU A 68 -5.56 -3.12 -15.02
CA GLU A 68 -6.14 -3.51 -13.74
C GLU A 68 -5.11 -4.28 -12.92
N GLY A 69 -5.08 -4.05 -11.60
CA GLY A 69 -4.18 -4.79 -10.73
C GLY A 69 -2.69 -4.55 -11.03
N ALA A 70 -2.32 -3.33 -11.44
CA ALA A 70 -0.93 -2.96 -11.78
C ALA A 70 0.07 -3.13 -10.61
N ALA A 71 -0.40 -3.40 -9.39
CA ALA A 71 0.42 -3.74 -8.22
C ALA A 71 0.28 -5.20 -7.75
N SER A 72 -0.43 -6.05 -8.51
CA SER A 72 -0.66 -7.48 -8.24
C SER A 72 -0.45 -8.30 -9.53
N TYR A 73 -1.51 -8.86 -10.11
CA TYR A 73 -1.43 -9.70 -11.32
C TYR A 73 -0.83 -8.95 -12.52
N GLY A 74 -1.10 -7.65 -12.63
CA GLY A 74 -0.56 -6.79 -13.69
C GLY A 74 0.82 -6.22 -13.40
N ALA A 75 1.49 -6.54 -12.28
CA ALA A 75 2.73 -5.87 -11.88
C ALA A 75 3.87 -6.09 -12.88
N ILE A 76 4.07 -7.33 -13.33
CA ILE A 76 5.12 -7.67 -14.32
C ILE A 76 4.82 -6.99 -15.65
N LEU A 77 3.56 -7.02 -16.09
CA LEU A 77 3.14 -6.35 -17.32
C LEU A 77 3.37 -4.84 -17.25
N ALA A 78 2.93 -4.19 -16.17
CA ALA A 78 3.09 -2.74 -15.99
C ALA A 78 4.57 -2.33 -16.02
N GLY A 79 5.44 -3.07 -15.34
CA GLY A 79 6.88 -2.84 -15.38
C GLY A 79 7.47 -3.05 -16.78
N THR A 80 7.07 -4.12 -17.47
CA THR A 80 7.55 -4.43 -18.83
C THR A 80 7.11 -3.36 -19.83
N VAL A 81 5.84 -2.94 -19.80
CA VAL A 81 5.30 -1.89 -20.67
C VAL A 81 6.01 -0.56 -20.43
N ALA A 82 6.21 -0.17 -19.16
CA ALA A 82 6.94 1.05 -18.82
C ALA A 82 8.40 1.00 -19.27
N ALA A 83 9.07 -0.15 -19.18
CA ALA A 83 10.44 -0.33 -19.66
C ALA A 83 10.57 -0.22 -21.20
N HIS A 84 9.47 -0.43 -21.94
CA HIS A 84 9.40 -0.20 -23.39
C HIS A 84 9.02 1.26 -23.75
N GLY A 85 8.90 2.15 -22.75
CA GLY A 85 8.66 3.58 -22.96
C GLY A 85 7.20 3.99 -23.07
N TYR A 86 6.25 3.06 -22.99
CA TYR A 86 4.82 3.39 -23.09
C TYR A 86 4.27 4.02 -21.80
N PRO A 87 3.31 4.96 -21.90
CA PRO A 87 2.59 5.48 -20.74
C PRO A 87 1.68 4.41 -20.12
N VAL A 88 1.77 4.27 -18.79
CA VAL A 88 0.99 3.30 -18.02
C VAL A 88 0.14 3.99 -16.94
N ALA A 89 -1.12 3.59 -16.85
CA ALA A 89 -2.06 3.97 -15.82
C ALA A 89 -2.73 2.74 -15.19
N GLU A 90 -3.09 2.84 -13.91
CA GLU A 90 -3.91 1.85 -13.22
C GLU A 90 -5.40 2.09 -13.57
N ALA A 91 -6.08 1.02 -13.99
CA ALA A 91 -7.49 1.02 -14.41
C ALA A 91 -8.37 1.78 -13.43
N PRO A 92 -9.17 2.79 -13.83
CA PRO A 92 -9.95 3.63 -12.92
C PRO A 92 -11.01 2.84 -12.14
N ARG A 93 -11.56 3.43 -11.07
CA ARG A 93 -12.70 2.81 -10.38
C ARG A 93 -13.94 2.92 -11.26
N MET A 94 -14.47 1.78 -11.68
CA MET A 94 -15.72 1.68 -12.44
C MET A 94 -16.92 1.57 -11.49
N ASP A 95 -18.07 2.16 -11.82
CA ASP A 95 -19.29 2.08 -11.00
C ASP A 95 -19.98 0.73 -11.20
N ALA A 96 -19.97 -0.10 -10.16
CA ALA A 96 -20.62 -1.42 -10.17
C ALA A 96 -22.12 -1.37 -10.50
N LYS A 97 -22.80 -0.23 -10.29
CA LYS A 97 -24.23 -0.08 -10.64
C LYS A 97 -24.46 0.03 -12.14
N GLN A 98 -23.55 0.66 -12.88
CA GLN A 98 -23.67 0.86 -14.33
C GLN A 98 -23.49 -0.42 -15.14
N HIS A 99 -22.95 -1.48 -14.52
CA HIS A 99 -22.62 -2.74 -15.19
C HIS A 99 -23.53 -3.92 -14.80
N ARG A 100 -24.61 -3.66 -14.04
CA ARG A 100 -25.59 -4.71 -13.69
C ARG A 100 -26.38 -5.13 -14.93
N GLY A 101 -26.43 -6.44 -15.19
CA GLY A 101 -27.28 -7.03 -16.24
C GLY A 101 -26.64 -7.19 -17.63
N VAL A 102 -25.39 -6.75 -17.83
CA VAL A 102 -24.73 -6.74 -19.16
C VAL A 102 -23.87 -8.00 -19.43
N GLY A 103 -24.03 -9.06 -18.63
CA GLY A 103 -23.15 -10.24 -18.72
C GLY A 103 -21.70 -9.94 -18.28
N LYS A 104 -20.92 -11.01 -18.08
CA LYS A 104 -19.52 -10.95 -17.64
C LYS A 104 -18.65 -11.77 -18.57
N SER A 105 -17.62 -11.14 -19.14
CA SER A 105 -16.53 -11.80 -19.85
C SER A 105 -15.27 -10.95 -19.73
N ASP A 106 -14.11 -11.58 -19.72
CA ASP A 106 -12.82 -10.89 -19.56
C ASP A 106 -12.55 -9.89 -20.70
N ALA A 107 -13.04 -10.18 -21.93
CA ALA A 107 -12.97 -9.27 -23.07
C ALA A 107 -13.79 -7.99 -22.85
N LEU A 108 -15.00 -8.12 -22.29
CA LEU A 108 -15.84 -6.98 -21.92
C LEU A 108 -15.21 -6.18 -20.78
N ASP A 109 -14.58 -6.83 -19.81
CA ASP A 109 -13.94 -6.15 -18.69
C ASP A 109 -12.68 -5.38 -19.16
N ALA A 110 -11.84 -5.97 -20.01
CA ALA A 110 -10.74 -5.26 -20.68
C ALA A 110 -11.22 -4.05 -21.52
N HIS A 111 -12.32 -4.20 -22.26
CA HIS A 111 -12.94 -3.08 -22.99
C HIS A 111 -13.42 -1.97 -22.04
N ARG A 112 -14.13 -2.32 -20.97
CA ARG A 112 -14.63 -1.37 -19.96
C ARG A 112 -13.50 -0.61 -19.30
N ILE A 113 -12.39 -1.28 -19.01
CA ILE A 113 -11.18 -0.66 -18.46
C ILE A 113 -10.64 0.43 -19.40
N ALA A 114 -10.50 0.12 -20.70
CA ALA A 114 -10.06 1.10 -21.70
C ALA A 114 -11.04 2.27 -21.83
N ALA A 115 -12.33 1.96 -22.00
CA ALA A 115 -13.38 2.95 -22.21
C ALA A 115 -13.54 3.90 -21.02
N ALA A 116 -13.41 3.40 -19.79
CA ALA A 116 -13.49 4.19 -18.57
C ALA A 116 -12.34 5.20 -18.44
N ALA A 117 -11.22 5.00 -19.14
CA ALA A 117 -10.11 5.94 -19.12
C ALA A 117 -10.29 7.11 -20.09
N LEU A 118 -11.00 6.93 -21.20
CA LEU A 118 -11.18 7.93 -22.26
C LEU A 118 -11.66 9.32 -21.77
N PRO A 119 -12.70 9.43 -20.92
CA PRO A 119 -13.20 10.73 -20.47
C PRO A 119 -12.39 11.33 -19.32
N LEU A 120 -11.38 10.62 -18.79
CA LEU A 120 -10.62 11.11 -17.64
C LEU A 120 -9.75 12.30 -18.04
N PRO A 121 -9.68 13.35 -17.21
CA PRO A 121 -8.62 14.33 -17.32
C PRO A 121 -7.26 13.63 -17.19
N THR A 122 -6.29 13.98 -18.04
CA THR A 122 -4.95 13.36 -18.01
C THR A 122 -4.26 13.49 -16.65
N THR A 123 -4.52 14.59 -15.94
CA THR A 123 -4.04 14.85 -14.57
C THR A 123 -4.66 13.94 -13.51
N LYS A 124 -5.70 13.17 -13.86
CA LYS A 124 -6.39 12.21 -12.98
C LYS A 124 -6.08 10.76 -13.33
N LEU A 125 -5.21 10.50 -14.30
CA LEU A 125 -4.65 9.17 -14.54
C LEU A 125 -3.88 8.70 -13.31
N ARG A 126 -4.17 7.48 -12.86
CA ARG A 126 -3.52 6.87 -11.70
C ARG A 126 -2.21 6.26 -12.14
N ARG A 127 -1.08 6.90 -11.82
CA ARG A 127 0.23 6.34 -12.12
C ARG A 127 0.53 5.15 -11.20
N PRO A 128 0.91 3.98 -11.73
CA PRO A 128 1.31 2.83 -10.93
C PRO A 128 2.47 3.18 -9.99
N ARG A 129 2.65 2.38 -8.94
CA ARG A 129 3.89 2.46 -8.16
C ARG A 129 5.04 1.97 -9.04
N LEU A 130 6.16 2.65 -8.95
CA LEU A 130 7.37 2.22 -9.63
C LEU A 130 7.86 0.92 -8.97
N SER A 131 8.12 -0.09 -9.79
CA SER A 131 8.48 -1.45 -9.40
C SER A 131 9.92 -1.77 -9.79
N ASP A 132 10.84 -0.85 -9.49
CA ASP A 132 12.27 -0.98 -9.74
C ASP A 132 13.12 -0.80 -8.47
N GLY A 133 14.33 -1.37 -8.51
CA GLY A 133 15.40 -1.16 -7.54
C GLY A 133 14.99 -1.03 -6.08
N VAL A 134 15.42 0.08 -5.45
CA VAL A 134 15.19 0.38 -4.02
C VAL A 134 13.70 0.44 -3.68
N ARG A 135 12.86 0.97 -4.58
CA ARG A 135 11.42 1.11 -4.32
C ARG A 135 10.71 -0.23 -4.29
N GLN A 136 11.04 -1.11 -5.23
CA GLN A 136 10.50 -2.47 -5.25
C GLN A 136 10.94 -3.24 -4.01
N ALA A 137 12.23 -3.16 -3.64
CA ALA A 137 12.76 -3.80 -2.45
C ALA A 137 12.03 -3.32 -1.17
N ILE A 138 11.85 -2.01 -0.99
CA ILE A 138 11.09 -1.45 0.13
C ILE A 138 9.63 -1.93 0.11
N GLN A 139 8.98 -1.96 -1.05
CA GLN A 139 7.60 -2.42 -1.17
C GLN A 139 7.45 -3.91 -0.79
N ILE A 140 8.41 -4.75 -1.18
CA ILE A 140 8.46 -6.17 -0.81
C ILE A 140 8.62 -6.30 0.72
N LEU A 141 9.60 -5.60 1.29
CA LEU A 141 9.89 -5.67 2.73
C LEU A 141 8.74 -5.13 3.59
N VAL A 142 8.08 -4.05 3.17
CA VAL A 142 6.88 -3.51 3.87
C VAL A 142 5.74 -4.51 3.82
N THR A 143 5.51 -5.18 2.68
CA THR A 143 4.49 -6.22 2.53
C THR A 143 4.79 -7.41 3.44
N ALA A 144 6.03 -7.92 3.41
CA ALA A 144 6.48 -9.02 4.26
C ALA A 144 6.35 -8.67 5.75
N ARG A 145 6.77 -7.48 6.17
CA ARG A 145 6.62 -6.99 7.55
C ARG A 145 5.17 -7.01 8.01
N ASN A 146 4.24 -6.55 7.18
CA ASN A 146 2.82 -6.53 7.53
C ASN A 146 2.25 -7.95 7.69
N ALA A 147 2.70 -8.91 6.87
CA ALA A 147 2.32 -10.31 7.01
C ALA A 147 2.87 -10.91 8.31
N MET A 148 4.18 -10.80 8.53
CA MET A 148 4.86 -11.30 9.73
C MET A 148 4.31 -10.69 11.03
N SER A 149 4.05 -9.38 11.05
CA SER A 149 3.50 -8.70 12.23
C SER A 149 2.09 -9.20 12.60
N LYS A 150 1.25 -9.45 11.59
CA LYS A 150 -0.08 -10.03 11.80
C LYS A 150 0.02 -11.46 12.30
N ASP A 151 0.92 -12.25 11.72
CA ASP A 151 1.10 -13.64 12.10
C ASP A 151 1.67 -13.78 13.52
N ARG A 152 2.62 -12.91 13.89
CA ARG A 152 3.15 -12.81 15.27
C ARG A 152 2.02 -12.52 16.24
N THR A 153 1.18 -11.54 15.93
CA THR A 153 0.03 -11.17 16.78
C THR A 153 -0.97 -12.32 16.90
N ARG A 154 -1.30 -12.98 15.79
CA ARG A 154 -2.17 -14.16 15.78
C ARG A 154 -1.61 -15.28 16.65
N SER A 155 -0.31 -15.54 16.55
CA SER A 155 0.37 -16.61 17.27
C SER A 155 0.48 -16.33 18.77
N ILE A 156 0.75 -15.08 19.17
CA ILE A 156 0.68 -14.66 20.59
C ILE A 156 -0.74 -14.85 21.13
N ASN A 157 -1.77 -14.46 20.38
CA ASN A 157 -3.15 -14.61 20.81
C ASN A 157 -3.56 -16.08 20.93
N ALA A 158 -3.15 -16.92 19.98
CA ALA A 158 -3.39 -18.36 20.00
C ALA A 158 -2.69 -19.01 21.20
N LEU A 159 -1.42 -18.66 21.44
CA LEU A 159 -0.67 -19.15 22.59
C LEU A 159 -1.33 -18.72 23.90
N THR A 160 -1.68 -17.44 24.03
CA THR A 160 -2.35 -16.88 25.21
C THR A 160 -3.68 -17.58 25.48
N ALA A 161 -4.47 -17.86 24.44
CA ALA A 161 -5.72 -18.61 24.59
C ALA A 161 -5.46 -20.05 25.04
N LEU A 162 -4.48 -20.73 24.44
CA LEU A 162 -4.14 -22.11 24.75
C LEU A 162 -3.72 -22.29 26.21
N VAL A 163 -2.87 -21.41 26.74
CA VAL A 163 -2.43 -21.45 28.14
C VAL A 163 -3.50 -21.03 29.15
N ARG A 164 -4.57 -20.34 28.69
CA ARG A 164 -5.73 -20.00 29.53
C ARG A 164 -6.71 -21.16 29.64
N SER A 165 -6.88 -21.91 28.55
CA SER A 165 -7.80 -23.05 28.49
C SER A 165 -7.21 -24.33 29.08
N ASN A 166 -5.89 -24.39 29.29
CA ASN A 166 -5.19 -25.57 29.78
C ASN A 166 -4.28 -25.20 30.94
N ALA A 167 -4.33 -25.96 32.04
CA ALA A 167 -3.53 -25.71 33.25
C ALA A 167 -2.05 -26.12 33.03
N LEU A 168 -1.30 -25.31 32.27
CA LEU A 168 0.09 -25.60 31.90
C LEU A 168 1.14 -25.08 32.90
N GLY A 169 0.68 -24.44 33.99
CA GLY A 169 1.53 -23.91 35.06
C GLY A 169 2.03 -22.48 34.82
N LEU A 170 1.34 -21.69 34.00
CA LEU A 170 1.71 -20.33 33.64
C LEU A 170 0.58 -19.34 33.94
N ASP A 171 0.90 -18.19 34.58
CA ASP A 171 -0.10 -17.15 34.84
C ASP A 171 -0.40 -16.36 33.55
N ALA A 172 -1.58 -16.64 32.98
CA ALA A 172 -2.07 -16.03 31.75
C ALA A 172 -3.26 -15.08 31.97
N ARG A 173 -3.41 -14.50 33.17
CA ARG A 173 -4.46 -13.47 33.43
C ARG A 173 -4.27 -12.22 32.56
N ALA A 174 -3.02 -11.87 32.26
CA ALA A 174 -2.66 -10.85 31.29
C ALA A 174 -2.25 -11.49 29.94
N ALA A 175 -2.01 -10.66 28.92
CA ALA A 175 -1.36 -11.13 27.69
C ALA A 175 0.09 -11.54 28.00
N LEU A 176 0.58 -12.59 27.32
CA LEU A 176 1.92 -13.10 27.57
C LEU A 176 3.00 -12.09 27.19
N ASN A 177 3.95 -11.87 28.10
CA ASN A 177 5.11 -11.04 27.84
C ASN A 177 6.24 -11.84 27.18
N LYS A 178 7.28 -11.14 26.71
CA LYS A 178 8.42 -11.76 26.01
C LYS A 178 9.12 -12.83 26.86
N THR A 179 9.29 -12.60 28.16
CA THR A 179 9.93 -13.53 29.09
C THR A 179 9.12 -14.82 29.22
N GLN A 180 7.80 -14.73 29.34
CA GLN A 180 6.91 -15.89 29.39
C GLN A 180 6.92 -16.67 28.08
N ILE A 181 6.91 -15.99 26.94
CA ILE A 181 7.00 -16.65 25.62
C ILE A 181 8.33 -17.39 25.48
N LEU A 182 9.44 -16.78 25.92
CA LEU A 182 10.75 -17.42 25.92
C LEU A 182 10.77 -18.66 26.83
N GLU A 183 10.22 -18.55 28.05
CA GLU A 183 10.08 -19.68 28.97
C GLU A 183 9.31 -20.85 28.32
N VAL A 184 8.15 -20.57 27.72
CA VAL A 184 7.33 -21.57 27.04
C VAL A 184 8.09 -22.23 25.90
N SER A 185 8.88 -21.47 25.13
CA SER A 185 9.66 -22.00 24.00
C SER A 185 10.69 -23.06 24.42
N HIS A 186 11.10 -23.06 25.70
CA HIS A 186 12.07 -23.97 26.30
C HIS A 186 11.45 -25.09 27.13
N TRP A 187 10.12 -25.15 27.23
CA TRP A 187 9.46 -26.25 27.95
C TRP A 187 9.85 -27.60 27.35
N ARG A 188 10.19 -28.54 28.24
CA ARG A 188 10.50 -29.93 27.91
C ARG A 188 9.29 -30.81 28.17
N GLY A 189 9.26 -31.98 27.53
CA GLY A 189 8.23 -32.99 27.77
C GLY A 189 8.17 -33.38 29.25
N ARG A 190 6.96 -33.51 29.77
CA ARG A 190 6.67 -33.99 31.13
C ARG A 190 5.74 -35.21 31.04
N LYS A 191 5.73 -36.04 32.07
CA LYS A 191 4.73 -37.11 32.19
C LYS A 191 3.41 -36.46 32.62
N GLU A 192 2.53 -36.27 31.65
CA GLU A 192 1.25 -35.57 31.78
C GLU A 192 0.14 -36.40 31.11
N GLU A 193 -1.12 -36.07 31.41
CA GLU A 193 -2.26 -36.61 30.68
C GLU A 193 -2.21 -36.17 29.19
N LEU A 194 -2.78 -36.97 28.29
CA LEU A 194 -2.66 -36.80 26.84
C LEU A 194 -3.02 -35.38 26.37
N SER A 195 -4.14 -34.82 26.82
CA SER A 195 -4.59 -33.48 26.41
C SER A 195 -3.62 -32.38 26.86
N ILE A 196 -3.09 -32.49 28.08
CA ILE A 196 -2.11 -31.54 28.63
C ILE A 196 -0.79 -31.64 27.86
N SER A 197 -0.35 -32.85 27.54
CA SER A 197 0.88 -33.10 26.77
C SER A 197 0.79 -32.46 25.37
N ILE A 198 -0.34 -32.64 24.67
CA ILE A 198 -0.60 -32.03 23.36
C ILE A 198 -0.64 -30.50 23.48
N ALA A 199 -1.36 -29.96 24.46
CA ALA A 199 -1.42 -28.51 24.69
C ALA A 199 -0.03 -27.91 24.97
N ARG A 200 0.82 -28.61 25.71
CA ARG A 200 2.21 -28.19 25.96
C ARG A 200 3.05 -28.18 24.69
N ALA A 201 2.96 -29.23 23.87
CA ALA A 201 3.69 -29.30 22.60
C ALA A 201 3.27 -28.18 21.64
N GLU A 202 1.97 -27.90 21.54
CA GLU A 202 1.45 -26.81 20.71
C GLU A 202 1.84 -25.43 21.26
N ALA A 203 1.86 -25.26 22.58
CA ALA A 203 2.33 -24.03 23.21
C ALA A 203 3.81 -23.76 22.88
N VAL A 204 4.66 -24.79 22.95
CA VAL A 204 6.09 -24.71 22.55
C VAL A 204 6.20 -24.32 21.08
N ARG A 205 5.43 -24.95 20.18
CA ARG A 205 5.45 -24.66 18.74
C ARG A 205 5.07 -23.20 18.45
N LEU A 206 3.99 -22.70 19.06
CA LEU A 206 3.56 -21.31 18.90
C LEU A 206 4.57 -20.32 19.47
N ALA A 207 5.17 -20.62 20.64
CA ALA A 207 6.18 -19.76 21.24
C ALA A 207 7.44 -19.65 20.37
N LYS A 208 7.93 -20.77 19.82
CA LYS A 208 9.07 -20.77 18.89
C LYS A 208 8.77 -19.95 17.63
N HIS A 209 7.60 -20.16 17.03
CA HIS A 209 7.17 -19.39 15.85
C HIS A 209 7.10 -17.88 16.12
N VAL A 210 6.64 -17.47 17.31
CA VAL A 210 6.65 -16.05 17.72
C VAL A 210 8.08 -15.50 17.78
N LEU A 211 9.03 -16.25 18.34
CA LEU A 211 10.43 -15.81 18.44
C LEU A 211 11.11 -15.75 17.07
N GLU A 212 10.88 -16.72 16.20
CA GLU A 212 11.37 -16.71 14.81
C GLU A 212 10.84 -15.49 14.04
N LEU A 213 9.55 -15.18 14.20
CA LEU A 213 8.97 -13.97 13.61
C LEU A 213 9.55 -12.68 14.19
N GLU A 214 9.95 -12.65 15.47
CA GLU A 214 10.64 -11.48 16.05
C GLU A 214 12.01 -11.26 15.42
N GLU A 215 12.78 -12.33 15.20
CA GLU A 215 14.07 -12.28 14.52
C GLU A 215 13.91 -11.79 13.08
N HIS A 216 12.98 -12.38 12.31
CA HIS A 216 12.71 -11.95 10.94
C HIS A 216 12.23 -10.49 10.86
N LEU A 217 11.44 -10.02 11.83
CA LEU A 217 11.02 -8.62 11.90
C LEU A 217 12.19 -7.68 12.21
N ALA A 218 13.16 -8.10 13.03
CA ALA A 218 14.36 -7.31 13.30
C ALA A 218 15.26 -7.21 12.06
N THR A 219 15.55 -8.32 11.38
CA THR A 219 16.32 -8.32 10.13
C THR A 219 15.62 -7.50 9.05
N ASN A 220 14.30 -7.63 8.91
CA ASN A 220 13.52 -6.81 7.99
C ASN A 220 13.61 -5.31 8.29
N GLU A 221 13.67 -4.92 9.57
CA GLU A 221 13.80 -3.53 9.97
C GLU A 221 15.18 -2.96 9.62
N GLN A 222 16.24 -3.73 9.81
CA GLN A 222 17.61 -3.37 9.42
C GLN A 222 17.69 -3.14 7.90
N GLN A 223 17.18 -4.07 7.10
CA GLN A 223 17.15 -3.93 5.64
C GLN A 223 16.33 -2.71 5.19
N LEU A 224 15.20 -2.43 5.85
CA LEU A 224 14.41 -1.22 5.58
C LEU A 224 15.18 0.06 5.93
N ASP A 225 15.95 0.06 7.02
CA ASP A 225 16.76 1.22 7.42
C ASP A 225 17.84 1.52 6.37
N GLU A 226 18.59 0.50 5.96
CA GLU A 226 19.62 0.60 4.90
C GLU A 226 19.04 1.17 3.61
N LEU A 227 17.92 0.62 3.13
CA LEU A 227 17.28 1.08 1.90
C LEU A 227 16.69 2.49 2.02
N VAL A 228 16.15 2.85 3.18
CA VAL A 228 15.63 4.21 3.40
C VAL A 228 16.77 5.23 3.37
N ARG A 229 17.92 4.93 3.98
CA ARG A 229 19.09 5.83 4.02
C ARG A 229 19.64 6.18 2.63
N ILE A 230 19.53 5.27 1.66
CA ILE A 230 19.99 5.49 0.29
C ILE A 230 18.89 6.02 -0.65
N SER A 231 17.73 6.40 -0.12
CA SER A 231 16.55 6.83 -0.90
C SER A 231 16.16 8.28 -0.63
N GLU A 232 15.19 8.82 -1.37
CA GLU A 232 14.65 10.18 -1.12
C GLU A 232 13.96 10.31 0.24
N ALA A 233 13.67 9.19 0.92
CA ALA A 233 13.11 9.18 2.26
C ALA A 233 14.17 9.34 3.37
N ALA A 234 15.47 9.39 3.05
CA ALA A 234 16.53 9.52 4.06
C ALA A 234 16.30 10.72 5.02
N PRO A 235 15.91 11.93 4.56
CA PRO A 235 15.67 13.05 5.48
C PRO A 235 14.46 12.87 6.39
N LEU A 236 13.56 11.91 6.10
CA LEU A 236 12.51 11.56 7.06
C LEU A 236 13.11 10.96 8.33
N LEU A 237 14.28 10.31 8.29
CA LEU A 237 14.92 9.75 9.49
C LEU A 237 15.43 10.84 10.45
N GLU A 238 15.65 12.05 9.95
CA GLU A 238 16.06 13.22 10.76
C GLU A 238 14.87 13.87 11.48
N GLU A 239 13.66 13.62 11.00
CA GLU A 239 12.43 14.16 11.57
C GLU A 239 12.04 13.41 12.85
N LYS A 240 11.84 14.16 13.95
CA LYS A 240 11.42 13.57 15.23
C LYS A 240 10.16 12.72 15.07
N GLY A 241 10.23 11.48 15.55
CA GLY A 241 9.14 10.50 15.54
C GLY A 241 9.13 9.57 14.33
N PHE A 242 9.94 9.85 13.30
CA PHE A 242 10.18 8.89 12.22
C PHE A 242 11.26 7.87 12.61
N GLN A 243 11.06 6.68 12.09
CA GLN A 243 11.97 5.53 12.12
C GLN A 243 11.90 4.83 10.75
N ALA A 244 12.86 3.94 10.48
CA ALA A 244 12.99 3.18 9.23
C ALA A 244 11.64 2.67 8.68
N ILE A 245 10.85 1.99 9.51
CA ILE A 245 9.56 1.41 9.10
C ILE A 245 8.56 2.49 8.63
N SER A 246 8.45 3.59 9.37
CA SER A 246 7.52 4.67 9.03
C SER A 246 7.96 5.42 7.77
N ALA A 247 9.25 5.67 7.61
CA ALA A 247 9.83 6.30 6.43
C ALA A 247 9.66 5.40 5.19
N ALA A 248 9.95 4.11 5.32
CA ALA A 248 9.73 3.10 4.28
C ALA A 248 8.27 3.03 3.82
N LYS A 249 7.31 3.01 4.76
CA LYS A 249 5.88 3.03 4.43
C LYS A 249 5.46 4.31 3.73
N CYS A 250 6.03 5.46 4.11
CA CYS A 250 5.81 6.72 3.41
C CYS A 250 6.35 6.68 1.98
N LEU A 251 7.58 6.19 1.79
CA LEU A 251 8.21 6.08 0.47
C LEU A 251 7.45 5.09 -0.42
N ALA A 252 7.07 3.92 0.09
CA ALA A 252 6.30 2.94 -0.69
C ALA A 252 4.95 3.50 -1.15
N ALA A 253 4.28 4.29 -0.30
CA ALA A 253 2.98 4.87 -0.63
C ALA A 253 3.08 6.06 -1.59
N TRP A 254 4.10 6.92 -1.44
CA TRP A 254 4.39 8.02 -2.38
C TRP A 254 4.90 7.49 -3.72
N SER A 255 5.78 6.50 -3.66
CA SER A 255 6.51 5.82 -4.73
C SER A 255 7.48 6.71 -5.47
N HIS A 256 7.07 7.69 -6.26
CA HIS A 256 7.98 8.56 -7.02
C HIS A 256 7.34 9.92 -7.32
N HIS A 257 8.16 10.87 -7.76
CA HIS A 257 7.69 12.19 -8.16
C HIS A 257 6.71 12.11 -9.35
N GLY A 258 5.72 12.99 -9.35
CA GLY A 258 4.67 13.04 -10.38
C GLY A 258 3.56 12.01 -10.23
N ARG A 259 3.70 11.00 -9.37
CA ARG A 259 2.60 10.05 -9.07
C ARG A 259 1.47 10.69 -8.25
N ILE A 260 1.85 11.57 -7.32
CA ILE A 260 0.92 12.31 -6.46
C ILE A 260 1.25 13.79 -6.64
N SER A 261 0.29 14.55 -7.13
CA SER A 261 0.54 15.92 -7.57
C SER A 261 0.42 16.95 -6.46
N THR A 262 -0.36 16.66 -5.40
CA THR A 262 -0.64 17.64 -4.34
C THR A 262 -0.58 17.07 -2.93
N GLU A 263 -0.33 17.94 -1.94
CA GLU A 263 -0.43 17.62 -0.51
C GLU A 263 -1.83 17.11 -0.12
N ALA A 264 -2.88 17.57 -0.80
CA ALA A 264 -4.25 17.16 -0.55
C ALA A 264 -4.50 15.73 -1.02
N GLU A 265 -4.00 15.38 -2.20
CA GLU A 265 -4.04 14.01 -2.73
C GLU A 265 -3.24 13.05 -1.87
N PHE A 266 -2.05 13.44 -1.39
CA PHE A 266 -1.27 12.60 -0.47
C PHE A 266 -2.00 12.32 0.84
N ALA A 267 -2.64 13.33 1.43
CA ALA A 267 -3.46 13.12 2.63
C ALA A 267 -4.73 12.30 2.36
N SER A 268 -5.31 12.44 1.17
CA SER A 268 -6.44 11.60 0.74
C SER A 268 -6.01 10.13 0.61
N LEU A 269 -4.86 9.88 -0.01
CA LEU A 269 -4.24 8.56 -0.09
C LEU A 269 -3.99 7.98 1.30
N ALA A 270 -3.48 8.78 2.24
CA ALA A 270 -3.26 8.35 3.61
C ALA A 270 -4.54 8.18 4.44
N GLY A 271 -5.71 8.58 3.94
CA GLY A 271 -6.96 8.61 4.71
C GLY A 271 -6.93 9.59 5.89
N VAL A 272 -6.16 10.68 5.79
CA VAL A 272 -6.02 11.72 6.83
C VAL A 272 -6.56 13.08 6.38
N ASN A 273 -7.15 13.16 5.18
CA ASN A 273 -7.88 14.34 4.75
C ASN A 273 -9.22 14.45 5.50
N PRO A 274 -9.63 15.66 5.91
CA PRO A 274 -10.98 15.87 6.40
C PRO A 274 -11.97 15.71 5.23
N ILE A 275 -13.05 14.96 5.44
CA ILE A 275 -14.15 14.91 4.46
C ILE A 275 -15.29 15.78 5.01
N PRO A 276 -15.67 16.87 4.31
CA PRO A 276 -16.83 17.67 4.68
C PRO A 276 -18.07 16.78 4.82
N ALA A 277 -18.77 16.92 5.94
CA ALA A 277 -20.03 16.26 6.26
C ALA A 277 -20.98 17.29 6.89
N SER A 278 -20.99 18.48 6.31
CA SER A 278 -21.75 19.65 6.75
C SER A 278 -22.96 19.84 5.86
N SER A 279 -24.11 20.11 6.47
CA SER A 279 -25.29 20.71 5.81
C SER A 279 -25.74 21.92 6.63
N GLY A 280 -25.93 23.07 6.00
CA GLY A 280 -26.24 24.33 6.68
C GLY A 280 -25.09 24.88 7.54
N ASN A 281 -25.41 25.53 8.65
CA ASN A 281 -24.46 26.29 9.50
C ASN A 281 -23.53 25.43 10.40
N THR A 282 -23.57 24.10 10.29
CA THR A 282 -22.73 23.23 11.13
C THR A 282 -21.53 22.69 10.35
N VAL A 283 -20.32 23.06 10.78
CA VAL A 283 -19.07 22.55 10.19
C VAL A 283 -18.72 21.21 10.84
N ARG A 284 -19.07 20.09 10.19
CA ARG A 284 -18.71 18.73 10.60
C ARG A 284 -17.82 18.05 9.58
N TYR A 285 -16.85 17.27 10.07
CA TYR A 285 -15.97 16.48 9.22
C TYR A 285 -16.06 15.00 9.59
N ARG A 286 -16.24 14.14 8.58
CA ARG A 286 -16.19 12.69 8.75
C ARG A 286 -14.79 12.14 8.51
N LEU A 287 -14.50 11.01 9.13
CA LEU A 287 -13.25 10.28 8.94
C LEU A 287 -13.20 9.66 7.54
N ASN A 288 -12.10 9.85 6.82
CA ASN A 288 -11.83 9.05 5.63
C ASN A 288 -11.45 7.62 6.06
N ARG A 289 -12.36 6.66 5.83
CA ARG A 289 -12.11 5.23 6.04
C ARG A 289 -11.42 4.57 4.84
N GLY A 290 -11.29 5.27 3.72
CA GLY A 290 -10.50 4.85 2.57
C GLY A 290 -9.01 5.17 2.73
N GLY A 291 -8.24 4.76 1.72
CA GLY A 291 -6.81 5.04 1.63
C GLY A 291 -5.90 3.87 2.02
N ASP A 292 -4.61 4.12 1.91
CA ASP A 292 -3.53 3.19 2.24
C ASP A 292 -3.38 3.06 3.76
N ARG A 293 -3.70 1.86 4.26
CA ARG A 293 -3.66 1.56 5.71
C ARG A 293 -2.25 1.50 6.26
N ALA A 294 -1.25 1.12 5.45
CA ALA A 294 0.14 1.11 5.87
C ALA A 294 0.63 2.55 6.07
N LEU A 295 0.34 3.45 5.12
CA LEU A 295 0.65 4.87 5.25
C LEU A 295 -0.07 5.50 6.46
N ASN A 296 -1.36 5.22 6.63
CA ASN A 296 -2.14 5.74 7.76
C ASN A 296 -1.56 5.30 9.13
N SER A 297 -1.12 4.04 9.22
CA SER A 297 -0.48 3.47 10.41
C SER A 297 0.90 4.09 10.66
N ALA A 298 1.71 4.31 9.62
CA ALA A 298 2.99 5.01 9.74
C ALA A 298 2.81 6.42 10.33
N LEU A 299 1.91 7.21 9.75
CA LEU A 299 1.61 8.55 10.26
C LEU A 299 1.07 8.54 11.69
N HIS A 300 0.32 7.49 12.05
CA HIS A 300 -0.17 7.32 13.41
C HIS A 300 0.97 7.09 14.41
N MET A 301 1.90 6.19 14.10
CA MET A 301 3.05 5.90 14.96
C MET A 301 3.96 7.12 15.13
N VAL A 302 4.22 7.85 14.04
CA VAL A 302 4.96 9.12 14.10
C VAL A 302 4.25 10.12 15.00
N THR A 303 2.91 10.26 14.85
CA THR A 303 2.12 11.16 15.70
C THR A 303 2.24 10.81 17.17
N VAL A 304 2.11 9.53 17.53
CA VAL A 304 2.22 9.06 18.92
C VAL A 304 3.62 9.37 19.47
N SER A 305 4.67 9.05 18.71
CA SER A 305 6.04 9.33 19.13
C SER A 305 6.29 10.84 19.33
N LYS A 306 5.83 11.69 18.41
CA LYS A 306 5.95 13.16 18.54
C LYS A 306 5.19 13.69 19.76
N MET A 307 3.97 13.22 20.02
CA MET A 307 3.21 13.66 21.19
C MET A 307 3.91 13.36 22.52
N THR A 308 4.79 12.35 22.55
CA THR A 308 5.55 11.99 23.76
C THR A 308 6.90 12.68 23.83
N HIS A 309 7.63 12.76 22.72
CA HIS A 309 9.06 13.11 22.72
C HIS A 309 9.41 14.46 22.06
N ASP A 310 8.47 15.11 21.37
CA ASP A 310 8.71 16.35 20.63
C ASP A 310 8.09 17.55 21.37
N ALA A 311 8.94 18.46 21.87
CA ALA A 311 8.52 19.57 22.73
C ALA A 311 7.51 20.50 22.04
N GLU A 312 7.70 20.82 20.76
CA GLU A 312 6.78 21.65 19.98
C GLU A 312 5.41 20.97 19.83
N THR A 313 5.40 19.67 19.52
CA THR A 313 4.15 18.90 19.42
C THR A 313 3.44 18.81 20.77
N ARG A 314 4.17 18.67 21.88
CA ARG A 314 3.58 18.69 23.22
C ARG A 314 2.91 20.02 23.54
N ALA A 315 3.58 21.13 23.28
CA ALA A 315 3.00 22.46 23.43
C ALA A 315 1.75 22.66 22.57
N TYR A 316 1.76 22.14 21.32
CA TYR A 316 0.57 22.14 20.47
C TYR A 316 -0.57 21.30 21.06
N VAL A 317 -0.28 20.12 21.61
CA VAL A 317 -1.29 19.25 22.23
C VAL A 317 -1.92 19.95 23.43
N GLU A 318 -1.10 20.51 24.34
CA GLU A 318 -1.56 21.25 25.51
C GLU A 318 -2.44 22.44 25.12
N LYS A 319 -2.01 23.23 24.12
CA LYS A 319 -2.82 24.34 23.57
C LYS A 319 -4.18 23.86 23.06
N ARG A 320 -4.23 22.76 22.29
CA ARG A 320 -5.49 22.24 21.74
C ARG A 320 -6.39 21.59 22.79
N GLN A 321 -5.81 21.03 23.85
CA GLN A 321 -6.57 20.53 25.00
C GLN A 321 -7.23 21.68 25.77
N ALA A 322 -6.53 22.81 25.94
CA ALA A 322 -7.10 24.03 26.50
C ALA A 322 -8.27 24.60 25.65
N GLU A 323 -8.25 24.38 24.33
CA GLU A 323 -9.38 24.67 23.42
C GLU A 323 -10.50 23.59 23.46
N HIS A 324 -10.52 22.72 24.48
CA HIS A 324 -11.48 21.63 24.66
C HIS A 324 -11.51 20.58 23.53
N LYS A 325 -10.43 20.45 22.74
CA LYS A 325 -10.34 19.38 21.72
C LYS A 325 -9.96 18.05 22.35
N THR A 326 -10.58 16.98 21.87
CA THR A 326 -10.25 15.63 22.30
C THR A 326 -8.90 15.17 21.75
N ASN A 327 -8.21 14.27 22.46
CA ASN A 327 -6.98 13.63 21.97
C ASN A 327 -7.13 12.93 20.60
N ARG A 328 -8.36 12.55 20.22
CA ARG A 328 -8.63 11.97 18.88
C ARG A 328 -8.61 13.04 17.81
N GLU A 329 -9.15 14.22 18.06
CA GLU A 329 -9.15 15.35 17.12
C GLU A 329 -7.75 15.93 16.95
N ILE A 330 -7.02 16.11 18.06
CA ILE A 330 -5.64 16.59 18.05
C ILE A 330 -4.76 15.67 17.19
N ARG A 331 -4.84 14.35 17.40
CA ARG A 331 -4.13 13.36 16.57
C ARG A 331 -4.49 13.45 15.09
N ARG A 332 -5.74 13.74 14.73
CA ARG A 332 -6.13 13.91 13.32
C ARG A 332 -5.46 15.15 12.70
N CYS A 333 -5.44 16.27 13.41
CA CYS A 333 -4.73 17.48 12.98
C CYS A 333 -3.24 17.21 12.77
N LEU A 334 -2.59 16.56 13.73
CA LEU A 334 -1.18 16.20 13.67
C LEU A 334 -0.89 15.26 12.48
N LYS A 335 -1.69 14.21 12.27
CA LYS A 335 -1.53 13.31 11.12
C LYS A 335 -1.63 14.06 9.78
N ARG A 336 -2.53 15.04 9.66
CA ARG A 336 -2.66 15.87 8.46
C ARG A 336 -1.42 16.76 8.24
N TYR A 337 -0.89 17.35 9.32
CA TYR A 337 0.34 18.13 9.29
C TYR A 337 1.55 17.27 8.88
N ILE A 338 1.71 16.09 9.48
CA ILE A 338 2.79 15.16 9.16
C ILE A 338 2.68 14.69 7.70
N ALA A 339 1.48 14.37 7.21
CA ALA A 339 1.30 14.00 5.80
C ALA A 339 1.76 15.11 4.84
N ARG A 340 1.45 16.38 5.14
CA ARG A 340 1.96 17.53 4.38
C ARG A 340 3.49 17.60 4.43
N ARG A 341 4.09 17.46 5.62
CA ARG A 341 5.54 17.52 5.81
C ARG A 341 6.25 16.42 5.00
N VAL A 342 5.77 15.18 5.08
CA VAL A 342 6.28 14.04 4.30
C VAL A 342 6.23 14.33 2.80
N PHE A 343 5.08 14.79 2.30
CA PHE A 343 4.92 15.12 0.88
C PHE A 343 5.94 16.18 0.44
N ARG A 344 6.14 17.24 1.24
CA ARG A 344 7.12 18.29 0.93
C ARG A 344 8.54 17.76 0.90
N ILE A 345 8.94 16.96 1.89
CA ILE A 345 10.29 16.40 1.98
C ILE A 345 10.58 15.52 0.75
N LEU A 346 9.70 14.57 0.45
CA LEU A 346 9.91 13.64 -0.67
C LEU A 346 9.96 14.35 -2.03
N ASN A 347 9.10 15.36 -2.25
CA ASN A 347 9.13 16.14 -3.49
C ASN A 347 10.32 17.09 -3.58
N ALA A 348 10.82 17.62 -2.46
CA ALA A 348 12.01 18.47 -2.45
C ALA A 348 13.26 17.65 -2.76
N GLN A 349 13.40 16.46 -2.16
CA GLN A 349 14.55 15.58 -2.37
C GLN A 349 14.65 15.05 -3.80
N HIS A 350 13.51 14.78 -4.45
CA HIS A 350 13.52 14.42 -5.87
C HIS A 350 14.20 15.49 -6.74
N LYS A 351 13.98 16.78 -6.44
CA LYS A 351 14.62 17.88 -7.18
C LYS A 351 16.13 17.96 -6.98
N VAL A 352 16.64 17.45 -5.85
CA VAL A 352 18.07 17.47 -5.52
C VAL A 352 18.80 16.29 -6.18
N LEU A 353 18.13 15.14 -6.33
CA LEU A 353 18.72 13.91 -6.86
C LEU A 353 18.69 13.80 -8.39
N GLN A 354 18.08 14.76 -9.10
CA GLN A 354 18.22 14.90 -10.55
C GLN A 354 19.16 16.07 -10.86
N PRO A 355 20.34 15.85 -11.48
CA PRO A 355 21.15 16.97 -11.95
C PRO A 355 20.38 17.74 -13.04
N ALA A 356 20.58 19.06 -13.05
CA ALA A 356 19.93 20.03 -13.94
C ALA A 356 20.16 19.75 -15.43
#